data_AF-A0A5C6M0Z1-F1
#
_entry.id   AF-A0A5C6M0Z1-F1
#
_cell.length_a   1.000
_cell.length_b   1.000
_cell.length_c   1.000
_cell.angle_alpha   90.00
_cell.angle_beta   90.00
_cell.angle_gamma   90.00
#
_symmetry.space_group_name_H-M   'P 1'
#
loop_
_entity.id
_entity.type
_entity.pdbx_description
1 polymer ?
#
loop_
_entity_poly.entity_id
_entity_poly.type
_entity_poly.pdbx_seq_one_letter_code
_entity_poly.pdbx_strand_id
1 'polypeptide(L)'
;MTLLITGTALAQSKPAQPGAEVTYAFKYNGKEMPEGNIQLLIKGDKARFQPQNGAAKKELQLLDNKAKVTYQQINDKEGHLLTFKKAFADYEQAELVPGVDTILGYPCKKAKLVVRSNSIDVWYTNALPFKGTPVQGYAPGLGLVLRSIRNGNSEYIATKVDLRNIKDEELKWPVAMGQLVDDATYLRQVIENRFTTINIFNQEQISWGNEHQDPAGEQENVTYHYAGGTVILKKVKLPALNAGTVFAEVAEYSNGDAYDRTGSVFMIPKDKKQSFLDGLKNGVTALPVYHEKYRGVIATDDYLPTLELMRFFTPFGVNHYNQKVRIKGYQWADSVVYRQDITALQPRLEGEVWMGVFVGNYDKGGHKVSLRLKYYPADNDQDTTPKEHWIMPIFNTTNLMEMAGQEYGTMFGKDSLVVTVNVPAGLKNLRLRYTTTGHGGWGGGDEFNEKLNEIFVDGKRVYHFIPWRTDCGNFRLLNPSSGNFGNGLSSSDLSRSNWCPGSVTEPVTIPLPDLTPGVHTFRVAIPLGEREGNSFSAWNVSGCLLGEK
;
A
#
# COMPACT_ATOMS: atom_id res chain seq x y z
N MET A 1 41.97 -45.95 72.00
CA MET A 1 40.66 -45.66 72.62
C MET A 1 40.23 -44.28 72.15
N THR A 2 39.44 -44.27 71.07
CA THR A 2 38.15 -43.57 70.98
C THR A 2 38.07 -42.04 71.21
N LEU A 3 37.59 -41.35 70.17
CA LEU A 3 36.69 -40.16 70.17
C LEU A 3 37.28 -38.81 70.64
N LEU A 4 36.94 -37.63 70.10
CA LEU A 4 35.88 -37.16 69.21
C LEU A 4 36.33 -35.79 68.65
N ILE A 5 36.42 -35.64 67.32
CA ILE A 5 36.62 -34.32 66.68
C ILE A 5 35.23 -33.75 66.42
N THR A 6 34.82 -32.76 67.22
CA THR A 6 33.62 -31.95 66.94
C THR A 6 33.99 -30.84 65.96
N GLY A 7 33.89 -31.14 64.67
CA GLY A 7 33.81 -30.11 63.63
C GLY A 7 32.39 -29.56 63.56
N THR A 8 32.18 -28.34 64.05
CA THR A 8 30.98 -27.57 63.75
C THR A 8 31.03 -27.17 62.28
N ALA A 9 30.24 -27.87 61.47
CA ALA A 9 29.96 -27.50 60.10
C ALA A 9 29.26 -26.14 60.08
N LEU A 10 29.95 -25.12 59.59
CA LEU A 10 29.31 -23.93 59.04
C LEU A 10 28.39 -24.41 57.91
N ALA A 11 27.09 -24.29 58.14
CA ALA A 11 26.08 -24.46 57.11
C ALA A 11 26.41 -23.50 55.95
N GLN A 12 26.85 -24.05 54.82
CA GLN A 12 26.87 -23.32 53.56
C GLN A 12 25.43 -23.02 53.17
N SER A 13 25.00 -21.78 53.38
CA SER A 13 23.85 -21.22 52.69
C SER A 13 24.12 -21.35 51.18
N LYS A 14 23.42 -22.26 50.49
CA LYS A 14 23.34 -22.18 49.03
C LYS A 14 22.69 -20.84 48.68
N PRO A 15 23.36 -19.96 47.91
CA PRO A 15 22.86 -18.64 47.60
C PRO A 15 21.62 -18.74 46.71
N ALA A 16 20.65 -17.85 46.93
CA ALA A 16 19.46 -17.66 46.12
C ALA A 16 19.84 -17.64 44.64
N GLN A 17 19.17 -18.44 43.77
CA GLN A 17 19.46 -18.37 42.34
C GLN A 17 19.13 -16.96 41.85
N PRO A 18 20.13 -16.12 41.56
CA PRO A 18 19.90 -14.76 41.12
C PRO A 18 19.55 -14.84 39.64
N GLY A 19 18.79 -13.92 39.09
CA GLY A 19 18.67 -13.81 37.65
C GLY A 19 19.99 -13.38 37.00
N ALA A 20 19.91 -12.98 35.75
CA ALA A 20 20.99 -12.30 35.06
C ALA A 20 20.44 -11.15 34.22
N GLU A 21 21.16 -10.05 34.18
CA GLU A 21 20.96 -9.00 33.19
C GLU A 21 22.15 -9.01 32.24
N VAL A 22 21.88 -9.22 30.95
CA VAL A 22 22.92 -9.24 29.92
C VAL A 22 22.71 -8.09 28.97
N THR A 23 23.73 -7.23 28.84
CA THR A 23 23.74 -6.11 27.91
C THR A 23 24.53 -6.48 26.66
N TYR A 24 23.94 -6.23 25.49
CA TYR A 24 24.57 -6.46 24.19
C TYR A 24 24.71 -5.14 23.42
N ALA A 25 25.90 -4.91 22.89
CA ALA A 25 26.14 -3.89 21.88
C ALA A 25 25.83 -4.46 20.49
N PHE A 26 25.21 -3.65 19.62
CA PHE A 26 25.04 -3.95 18.21
C PHE A 26 26.11 -3.24 17.37
N LYS A 27 26.72 -3.99 16.44
CA LYS A 27 27.72 -3.48 15.50
C LYS A 27 27.36 -3.83 14.07
N TYR A 28 27.56 -2.88 13.17
CA TYR A 28 27.42 -3.07 11.73
C TYR A 28 28.71 -2.70 11.02
N ASN A 29 29.32 -3.64 10.29
CA ASN A 29 30.65 -3.51 9.70
C ASN A 29 31.71 -3.03 10.71
N GLY A 30 31.65 -3.56 11.93
CA GLY A 30 32.55 -3.20 13.04
C GLY A 30 32.30 -1.84 13.69
N LYS A 31 31.39 -1.02 13.16
CA LYS A 31 30.97 0.25 13.77
C LYS A 31 29.86 0.00 14.77
N GLU A 32 29.94 0.62 15.95
CA GLU A 32 28.86 0.58 16.94
C GLU A 32 27.64 1.34 16.45
N MET A 33 26.48 0.73 16.64
CA MET A 33 25.17 1.23 16.25
C MET A 33 24.29 1.22 17.50
N PRO A 34 24.39 2.24 18.38
CA PRO A 34 23.78 2.22 19.71
C PRO A 34 22.27 1.96 19.69
N GLU A 35 21.56 2.41 18.65
CA GLU A 35 20.14 2.18 18.43
C GLU A 35 19.74 0.70 18.34
N GLY A 36 20.69 -0.17 17.99
CA GLY A 36 20.50 -1.62 17.99
C GLY A 36 20.78 -2.29 19.33
N ASN A 37 21.28 -1.57 20.34
CA ASN A 37 21.65 -2.18 21.62
C ASN A 37 20.43 -2.73 22.37
N ILE A 38 20.62 -3.88 23.01
CA ILE A 38 19.57 -4.57 23.74
C ILE A 38 20.05 -5.10 25.09
N GLN A 39 19.10 -5.27 25.99
CA GLN A 39 19.25 -5.98 27.25
C GLN A 39 18.37 -7.22 27.25
N LEU A 40 18.88 -8.28 27.87
CA LEU A 40 18.15 -9.50 28.16
C LEU A 40 18.06 -9.64 29.67
N LEU A 41 16.85 -9.52 30.22
CA LEU A 41 16.57 -9.75 31.63
C LEU A 41 16.14 -11.20 31.82
N ILE A 42 16.85 -11.96 32.64
CA ILE A 42 16.63 -13.38 32.88
C ILE A 42 16.28 -13.61 34.35
N LYS A 43 15.19 -14.32 34.62
CA LYS A 43 14.80 -14.79 35.96
C LYS A 43 14.39 -16.26 35.89
N GLY A 44 15.25 -17.14 36.39
CA GLY A 44 15.07 -18.59 36.23
C GLY A 44 15.01 -18.97 34.75
N ASP A 45 13.92 -19.63 34.34
CA ASP A 45 13.71 -20.07 32.96
C ASP A 45 13.15 -18.98 32.02
N LYS A 46 12.74 -17.83 32.57
CA LYS A 46 12.10 -16.75 31.82
C LYS A 46 13.12 -15.69 31.42
N ALA A 47 13.07 -15.25 30.17
CA ALA A 47 13.86 -14.12 29.70
C ALA A 47 13.00 -13.13 28.89
N ARG A 48 13.27 -11.83 29.05
CA ARG A 48 12.62 -10.74 28.33
C ARG A 48 13.65 -9.84 27.67
N PHE A 49 13.36 -9.47 26.42
CA PHE A 49 14.16 -8.55 25.64
C PHE A 49 13.72 -7.11 25.90
N GLN A 50 14.70 -6.22 26.12
CA GLN A 50 14.48 -4.80 26.38
C GLN A 50 15.44 -3.95 25.54
N PRO A 51 14.97 -3.04 24.66
CA PRO A 51 15.84 -2.08 23.99
C PRO A 51 16.48 -1.10 24.98
N GLN A 52 17.73 -0.70 24.75
CA GLN A 52 18.40 0.26 25.64
C GLN A 52 18.04 1.72 25.39
N ASN A 53 17.82 2.11 24.13
CA ASN A 53 17.72 3.54 23.77
C ASN A 53 16.31 4.13 23.82
N GLY A 54 15.39 3.54 24.60
CA GLY A 54 14.03 4.08 24.76
C GLY A 54 13.17 4.12 23.48
N ALA A 55 13.71 3.71 22.33
CA ALA A 55 12.93 3.42 21.13
C ALA A 55 11.92 2.34 21.51
N ALA A 56 10.66 2.74 21.68
CA ALA A 56 9.60 1.83 22.05
C ALA A 56 9.47 0.78 20.95
N LYS A 57 10.03 -0.41 21.16
CA LYS A 57 9.62 -1.57 20.39
C LYS A 57 8.13 -1.73 20.67
N LYS A 58 7.32 -1.55 19.64
CA LYS A 58 5.87 -1.83 19.67
C LYS A 58 5.59 -3.31 19.98
N GLU A 59 6.61 -4.16 19.87
CA GLU A 59 6.56 -5.60 20.14
C GLU A 59 7.31 -5.96 21.44
N LEU A 60 6.69 -6.80 22.26
CA LEU A 60 7.32 -7.45 23.41
C LEU A 60 7.79 -8.85 23.00
N GLN A 61 9.07 -9.15 23.21
CA GLN A 61 9.65 -10.46 22.94
C GLN A 61 10.04 -11.17 24.24
N LEU A 62 9.71 -12.45 24.33
CA LEU A 62 9.89 -13.27 25.53
C LEU A 62 10.42 -14.66 25.15
N LEU A 63 11.19 -15.25 26.06
CA LEU A 63 11.74 -16.59 25.91
C LEU A 63 11.45 -17.38 27.20
N ASP A 64 10.81 -18.54 27.05
CA ASP A 64 10.49 -19.47 28.13
C ASP A 64 11.29 -20.76 27.92
N ASN A 65 12.41 -20.88 28.64
CA ASN A 65 13.32 -22.02 28.55
C ASN A 65 12.70 -23.33 29.07
N LYS A 66 11.77 -23.23 30.03
CA LYS A 66 11.11 -24.40 30.62
C LYS A 66 10.13 -25.01 29.64
N ALA A 67 9.28 -24.17 29.05
CA ALA A 67 8.33 -24.61 28.04
C ALA A 67 8.96 -24.79 26.65
N LYS A 68 10.22 -24.35 26.47
CA LYS A 68 10.97 -24.37 25.19
C LYS A 68 10.24 -23.64 24.07
N VAL A 69 9.72 -22.46 24.40
CA VAL A 69 8.94 -21.63 23.48
C VAL A 69 9.34 -20.17 23.58
N THR A 70 9.03 -19.47 22.52
CA THR A 70 9.20 -18.04 22.36
C THR A 70 7.82 -17.40 22.24
N TYR A 71 7.68 -16.18 22.77
CA TYR A 71 6.48 -15.37 22.57
C TYR A 71 6.85 -14.02 21.98
N GLN A 72 6.04 -13.57 21.04
CA GLN A 72 6.06 -12.20 20.52
C GLN A 72 4.66 -11.63 20.73
N GLN A 73 4.58 -10.47 21.37
CA GLN A 73 3.29 -9.82 21.68
C GLN A 73 3.23 -8.43 21.07
N ILE A 74 2.05 -8.06 20.59
CA ILE A 74 1.77 -6.75 20.03
C ILE A 74 0.32 -6.37 20.34
N ASN A 75 0.05 -5.09 20.57
CA ASN A 75 -1.34 -4.61 20.61
C ASN A 75 -1.75 -4.17 19.21
N ASP A 76 -2.95 -4.49 18.78
CA ASP A 76 -3.57 -3.85 17.62
C ASP A 76 -3.92 -2.38 17.91
N LYS A 77 -4.53 -1.69 16.94
CA LYS A 77 -4.86 -0.26 17.09
C LYS A 77 -6.05 -0.03 18.03
N GLU A 78 -6.85 -1.06 18.23
CA GLU A 78 -8.01 -1.12 19.11
C GLU A 78 -7.60 -1.48 20.56
N GLY A 79 -6.36 -1.90 20.77
CA GLY A 79 -5.77 -2.22 22.08
C GLY A 79 -5.87 -3.71 22.46
N HIS A 80 -6.30 -4.59 21.55
CA HIS A 80 -6.29 -6.03 21.80
C HIS A 80 -4.86 -6.57 21.74
N LEU A 81 -4.50 -7.34 22.76
CA LEU A 81 -3.19 -8.00 22.85
C LEU A 81 -3.19 -9.30 22.03
N LEU A 82 -2.36 -9.35 20.99
CA LEU A 82 -2.09 -10.55 20.20
C LEU A 82 -0.74 -11.15 20.57
N THR A 83 -0.68 -12.48 20.67
CA THR A 83 0.55 -13.22 20.97
C THR A 83 0.79 -14.31 19.94
N PHE A 84 1.97 -14.26 19.32
CA PHE A 84 2.49 -15.38 18.55
C PHE A 84 3.40 -16.23 19.44
N LYS A 85 3.15 -17.55 19.43
CA LYS A 85 3.93 -18.55 20.16
C LYS A 85 4.64 -19.45 19.16
N LYS A 86 5.96 -19.60 19.30
CA LYS A 86 6.76 -20.49 18.45
C LYS A 86 7.65 -21.41 19.28
N ALA A 87 7.65 -22.71 19.00
CA ALA A 87 8.49 -23.66 19.71
C ALA A 87 9.96 -23.53 19.28
N PHE A 88 10.90 -23.84 20.17
CA PHE A 88 12.33 -23.83 19.84
C PHE A 88 12.67 -24.79 18.70
N ALA A 89 11.94 -25.91 18.59
CA ALA A 89 12.10 -26.90 17.53
C ALA A 89 11.70 -26.38 16.14
N ASP A 90 10.87 -25.33 16.06
CA ASP A 90 10.40 -24.76 14.79
C ASP A 90 11.34 -23.65 14.27
N TYR A 91 12.41 -23.34 15.02
CA TYR A 91 13.49 -22.50 14.55
C TYR A 91 14.55 -23.34 13.83
N GLU A 92 15.40 -22.67 13.06
CA GLU A 92 16.56 -23.30 12.44
C GLU A 92 17.49 -23.84 13.53
N GLN A 93 17.85 -25.11 13.39
CA GLN A 93 18.65 -25.80 14.39
C GLN A 93 20.13 -25.47 14.22
N ALA A 94 20.81 -25.23 15.34
CA ALA A 94 22.23 -24.90 15.32
C ALA A 94 23.10 -26.16 15.23
N GLU A 95 24.06 -26.15 14.31
CA GLU A 95 25.11 -27.15 14.20
C GLU A 95 26.30 -26.72 15.08
N LEU A 96 26.75 -27.63 15.96
CA LEU A 96 27.95 -27.39 16.75
C LEU A 96 29.18 -27.50 15.86
N VAL A 97 30.04 -26.48 15.89
CA VAL A 97 31.26 -26.46 15.09
C VAL A 97 32.48 -26.28 16.01
N PRO A 98 33.67 -26.76 15.59
CA PRO A 98 34.90 -26.47 16.32
C PRO A 98 35.10 -24.97 16.47
N GLY A 99 35.43 -24.54 17.69
CA GLY A 99 35.65 -23.14 18.00
C GLY A 99 35.38 -22.86 19.46
N VAL A 100 36.38 -22.29 20.13
CA VAL A 100 36.26 -21.79 21.50
C VAL A 100 36.66 -20.32 21.51
N ASP A 101 35.98 -19.54 22.34
CA ASP A 101 36.30 -18.14 22.57
C ASP A 101 36.10 -17.83 24.05
N THR A 102 36.60 -16.71 24.54
CA THR A 102 36.37 -16.23 25.90
C THR A 102 35.78 -14.83 25.85
N ILE A 103 34.52 -14.71 26.23
CA ILE A 103 33.78 -13.44 26.18
C ILE A 103 33.42 -13.06 27.60
N LEU A 104 33.87 -11.88 28.06
CA LEU A 104 33.71 -11.39 29.43
C LEU A 104 34.21 -12.40 30.50
N GLY A 105 35.25 -13.17 30.18
CA GLY A 105 35.82 -14.20 31.05
C GLY A 105 35.07 -15.55 31.04
N TYR A 106 33.98 -15.68 30.27
CA TYR A 106 33.24 -16.94 30.15
C TYR A 106 33.71 -17.76 28.94
N PRO A 107 34.03 -19.06 29.13
CA PRO A 107 34.37 -19.94 28.03
C PRO A 107 33.13 -20.18 27.16
N CYS A 108 33.27 -19.93 25.86
CA CYS A 108 32.21 -20.05 24.87
C CYS A 108 32.53 -21.15 23.85
N LYS A 109 31.49 -21.89 23.45
CA LYS A 109 31.52 -22.81 22.30
C LYS A 109 30.90 -22.13 21.10
N LYS A 110 31.33 -22.51 19.90
CA LYS A 110 30.78 -22.01 18.64
C LYS A 110 29.70 -22.94 18.09
N ALA A 111 28.63 -22.36 17.56
CA ALA A 111 27.66 -23.06 16.73
C ALA A 111 27.32 -22.19 15.50
N LYS A 112 26.79 -22.82 14.47
CA LYS A 112 26.40 -22.18 13.23
C LYS A 112 24.97 -22.56 12.87
N LEU A 113 24.20 -21.62 12.33
CA LEU A 113 22.89 -21.88 11.74
C LEU A 113 22.70 -21.04 10.49
N VAL A 114 21.82 -21.49 9.60
CA VAL A 114 21.47 -20.78 8.37
C VAL A 114 20.01 -20.36 8.45
N VAL A 115 19.74 -19.05 8.52
CA VAL A 115 18.39 -18.51 8.60
C VAL A 115 18.10 -17.72 7.33
N ARG A 116 17.21 -18.23 6.47
CA ARG A 116 16.88 -17.60 5.17
C ARG A 116 18.14 -17.24 4.37
N SER A 117 19.01 -18.23 4.18
CA SER A 117 20.34 -18.11 3.53
C SER A 117 21.37 -17.23 4.24
N ASN A 118 21.03 -16.61 5.38
CA ASN A 118 22.00 -15.87 6.18
C ASN A 118 22.79 -16.83 7.06
N SER A 119 24.11 -16.76 6.99
CA SER A 119 24.99 -17.48 7.90
C SER A 119 25.02 -16.77 9.23
N ILE A 120 24.62 -17.47 10.29
CA ILE A 120 24.66 -16.97 11.67
C ILE A 120 25.67 -17.80 12.44
N ASP A 121 26.75 -17.17 12.87
CA ASP A 121 27.66 -17.76 13.85
C ASP A 121 27.24 -17.30 15.26
N VAL A 122 27.15 -18.23 16.21
CA VAL A 122 26.84 -17.93 17.61
C VAL A 122 27.93 -18.49 18.52
N TRP A 123 28.29 -17.72 19.54
CA TRP A 123 29.17 -18.14 20.62
C TRP A 123 28.38 -18.11 21.92
N TYR A 124 28.31 -19.25 22.58
CA TYR A 124 27.47 -19.45 23.76
C TYR A 124 28.24 -20.12 24.90
N THR A 125 27.88 -19.79 26.14
CA THR A 125 28.44 -20.40 27.34
C THR A 125 27.40 -21.25 28.08
N ASN A 126 27.88 -22.35 28.66
CA ASN A 126 27.14 -23.19 29.62
C ASN A 126 27.77 -23.12 31.02
N ALA A 127 28.73 -22.21 31.25
CA ALA A 127 29.34 -22.01 32.56
C ALA A 127 28.38 -21.32 33.55
N LEU A 128 27.35 -20.65 33.02
CA LEU A 128 26.27 -20.04 33.79
C LEU A 128 25.00 -20.92 33.70
N PRO A 129 24.17 -20.95 34.75
CA PRO A 129 22.93 -21.75 34.76
C PRO A 129 21.81 -21.15 33.89
N PHE A 130 22.05 -20.02 33.24
CA PHE A 130 21.07 -19.29 32.45
C PHE A 130 21.16 -19.64 30.96
N LYS A 131 20.03 -19.52 30.28
CA LYS A 131 19.92 -19.66 28.83
C LYS A 131 19.25 -18.43 28.25
N GLY A 132 19.77 -17.95 27.14
CA GLY A 132 19.33 -16.71 26.53
C GLY A 132 20.10 -16.41 25.26
N THR A 133 19.55 -15.53 24.44
CA THR A 133 20.15 -15.12 23.17
C THR A 133 19.79 -13.67 22.87
N PRO A 134 20.67 -12.88 22.23
CA PRO A 134 20.35 -11.51 21.83
C PRO A 134 19.28 -11.46 20.71
N VAL A 135 19.05 -12.56 20.00
CA VAL A 135 18.02 -12.65 18.96
C VAL A 135 17.22 -13.92 19.18
N GLN A 136 15.92 -13.78 19.43
CA GLN A 136 15.01 -14.87 19.84
C GLN A 136 15.09 -16.14 18.97
N GLY A 137 15.31 -16.00 17.67
CA GLY A 137 15.45 -17.12 16.74
C GLY A 137 16.87 -17.67 16.56
N TYR A 138 17.87 -17.13 17.23
CA TYR A 138 19.26 -17.59 17.12
C TYR A 138 19.60 -18.57 18.25
N ALA A 139 19.49 -19.86 17.92
CA ALA A 139 19.81 -20.99 18.78
C ALA A 139 19.19 -20.91 20.21
N PRO A 140 17.87 -20.65 20.35
CA PRO A 140 17.25 -20.60 21.66
C PRO A 140 17.42 -21.93 22.40
N GLY A 141 17.82 -21.87 23.66
CA GLY A 141 17.99 -23.05 24.53
C GLY A 141 19.36 -23.74 24.49
N LEU A 142 20.28 -23.30 23.63
CA LEU A 142 21.63 -23.88 23.49
C LEU A 142 22.54 -23.59 24.70
N GLY A 143 22.42 -22.40 25.27
CA GLY A 143 23.15 -21.86 26.42
C GLY A 143 22.87 -20.36 26.54
N LEU A 144 23.73 -19.62 27.23
CA LEU A 144 23.71 -18.16 27.16
C LEU A 144 24.59 -17.71 25.98
N VAL A 145 23.98 -17.26 24.88
CA VAL A 145 24.68 -16.73 23.70
C VAL A 145 25.26 -15.36 24.04
N LEU A 146 26.58 -15.23 24.07
CA LEU A 146 27.27 -13.98 24.37
C LEU A 146 27.68 -13.22 23.12
N ARG A 147 27.68 -13.85 21.95
CA ARG A 147 27.97 -13.20 20.67
C ARG A 147 27.23 -13.90 19.54
N SER A 148 26.72 -13.11 18.60
CA SER A 148 26.18 -13.62 17.35
C SER A 148 26.60 -12.73 16.20
N ILE A 149 27.01 -13.32 15.08
CA ILE A 149 27.42 -12.61 13.87
C ILE A 149 26.58 -13.13 12.70
N ARG A 150 25.80 -12.25 12.10
CA ARG A 150 25.08 -12.51 10.85
C ARG A 150 25.93 -12.03 9.67
N ASN A 151 26.19 -12.93 8.72
CA ASN A 151 26.91 -12.68 7.46
C ASN A 151 28.26 -11.96 7.63
N GLY A 152 28.94 -12.16 8.76
CA GLY A 152 30.23 -11.53 9.05
C GLY A 152 30.19 -10.03 9.35
N ASN A 153 29.03 -9.36 9.26
CA ASN A 153 28.96 -7.89 9.34
C ASN A 153 28.00 -7.34 10.41
N SER A 154 26.97 -8.08 10.81
CA SER A 154 25.97 -7.63 11.77
C SER A 154 26.15 -8.42 13.06
N GLU A 155 26.67 -7.78 14.09
CA GLU A 155 27.13 -8.43 15.31
C GLU A 155 26.35 -7.94 16.53
N TYR A 156 25.87 -8.88 17.34
CA TYR A 156 25.56 -8.62 18.75
C TYR A 156 26.68 -9.22 19.59
N ILE A 157 27.22 -8.45 20.52
CA ILE A 157 28.24 -8.91 21.47
C ILE A 157 27.91 -8.43 22.88
N ALA A 158 27.95 -9.33 23.86
CA ALA A 158 27.71 -9.03 25.25
C ALA A 158 28.83 -8.12 25.77
N THR A 159 28.45 -6.97 26.34
CA THR A 159 29.37 -6.01 26.96
C THR A 159 29.32 -6.05 28.48
N LYS A 160 28.22 -6.57 29.04
CA LYS A 160 28.06 -6.78 30.49
C LYS A 160 27.18 -8.01 30.77
N VAL A 161 27.58 -8.82 31.75
CA VAL A 161 26.75 -9.86 32.37
C VAL A 161 26.70 -9.57 33.87
N ASP A 162 25.53 -9.18 34.37
CA ASP A 162 25.30 -8.84 35.76
C ASP A 162 24.48 -9.93 36.46
N LEU A 163 25.13 -10.68 37.35
CA LEU A 163 24.52 -11.80 38.08
C LEU A 163 23.83 -11.25 39.34
N ARG A 164 22.54 -10.98 39.24
CA ARG A 164 21.75 -10.37 40.31
C ARG A 164 20.32 -10.89 40.31
N ASN A 165 19.66 -10.85 41.46
CA ASN A 165 18.23 -11.19 41.52
C ASN A 165 17.42 -10.15 40.73
N ILE A 166 16.68 -10.60 39.71
CA ILE A 166 15.78 -9.77 38.91
C ILE A 166 14.41 -9.81 39.58
N LYS A 167 13.87 -8.65 39.96
CA LYS A 167 12.53 -8.55 40.56
C LYS A 167 11.44 -8.76 39.51
N ASP A 168 10.24 -9.16 39.94
CA ASP A 168 9.13 -9.37 39.00
C ASP A 168 8.72 -8.06 38.30
N GLU A 169 8.85 -6.92 39.00
CA GLU A 169 8.58 -5.58 38.47
C GLU A 169 9.63 -5.13 37.43
N GLU A 170 10.84 -5.71 37.49
CA GLU A 170 11.89 -5.47 36.48
C GLU A 170 11.66 -6.36 35.25
N LEU A 171 11.43 -7.66 35.46
CA LEU A 171 11.15 -8.59 34.38
C LEU A 171 9.88 -8.19 33.64
N LYS A 172 8.86 -7.69 34.33
CA LYS A 172 7.49 -7.42 33.82
C LYS A 172 7.03 -8.52 32.85
N TRP A 173 7.11 -9.76 33.32
CA TRP A 173 6.54 -10.88 32.59
C TRP A 173 5.02 -10.65 32.46
N PRO A 174 4.41 -10.85 31.29
CA PRO A 174 3.00 -10.55 31.09
C PRO A 174 2.12 -11.41 32.00
N VAL A 175 1.12 -10.76 32.61
CA VAL A 175 0.10 -11.44 33.44
C VAL A 175 -0.88 -12.22 32.56
N ALA A 176 -1.17 -11.72 31.35
CA ALA A 176 -2.02 -12.36 30.36
C ALA A 176 -1.31 -12.48 29.01
N MET A 177 -1.56 -13.58 28.30
CA MET A 177 -1.01 -13.81 26.96
C MET A 177 -1.92 -13.25 25.85
N GLY A 178 -3.06 -12.63 26.16
CA GLY A 178 -3.98 -12.16 25.14
C GLY A 178 -4.47 -13.28 24.21
N GLN A 179 -4.81 -12.94 22.97
CA GLN A 179 -5.22 -13.90 21.96
C GLN A 179 -3.98 -14.55 21.32
N LEU A 180 -3.91 -15.88 21.38
CA LEU A 180 -2.93 -16.64 20.60
C LEU A 180 -3.32 -16.63 19.12
N VAL A 181 -2.39 -16.23 18.26
CA VAL A 181 -2.57 -16.16 16.81
C VAL A 181 -1.44 -16.88 16.07
N ASP A 182 -1.67 -17.22 14.80
CA ASP A 182 -0.64 -17.78 13.92
C ASP A 182 0.38 -16.73 13.45
N ASP A 183 1.47 -17.19 12.83
CA ASP A 183 2.57 -16.34 12.33
C ASP A 183 2.07 -15.31 11.31
N ALA A 184 1.21 -15.74 10.37
CA ALA A 184 0.69 -14.88 9.32
C ALA A 184 -0.15 -13.71 9.88
N THR A 185 -1.02 -14.01 10.84
CA THR A 185 -1.87 -13.02 11.53
C THR A 185 -1.02 -12.05 12.34
N TYR A 186 -0.02 -12.55 13.08
CA TYR A 186 0.89 -11.71 13.85
C TYR A 186 1.71 -10.77 12.94
N LEU A 187 2.31 -11.31 11.87
CA LEU A 187 3.08 -10.52 10.91
C LEU A 187 2.23 -9.46 10.22
N ARG A 188 0.97 -9.77 9.89
CA ARG A 188 0.02 -8.80 9.38
C ARG A 188 -0.17 -7.65 10.37
N GLN A 189 -0.39 -7.93 11.66
CA GLN A 189 -0.56 -6.88 12.65
C GLN A 189 0.70 -6.02 12.83
N VAL A 190 1.88 -6.64 12.82
CA VAL A 190 3.16 -5.92 12.86
C VAL A 190 3.28 -4.93 11.71
N ILE A 191 2.80 -5.29 10.52
CA ILE A 191 2.80 -4.45 9.33
C ILE A 191 1.73 -3.35 9.44
N GLU A 192 0.49 -3.69 9.76
CA GLU A 192 -0.64 -2.75 9.85
C GLU A 192 -0.47 -1.70 10.96
N ASN A 193 0.34 -1.99 11.99
CA ASN A 193 0.70 -1.02 13.04
C ASN A 193 1.71 0.06 12.60
N ARG A 194 2.25 -0.04 11.37
CA ARG A 194 3.24 0.92 10.84
C ARG A 194 2.63 2.04 10.02
N PHE A 195 1.38 1.92 9.59
CA PHE A 195 0.71 2.89 8.71
C PHE A 195 -0.77 2.96 9.02
N THR A 196 -1.48 4.00 8.59
CA THR A 196 -2.92 4.15 8.80
C THR A 196 -3.69 3.77 7.52
N THR A 197 -4.78 3.03 7.68
CA THR A 197 -5.69 2.70 6.57
C THR A 197 -7.03 3.35 6.83
N ILE A 198 -7.54 4.10 5.87
CA ILE A 198 -8.90 4.62 5.87
C ILE A 198 -9.69 3.82 4.84
N ASN A 199 -10.68 3.07 5.29
CA ASN A 199 -11.56 2.33 4.41
C ASN A 199 -12.67 3.26 3.91
N ILE A 200 -12.69 3.54 2.61
CA ILE A 200 -13.73 4.38 1.98
C ILE A 200 -14.90 3.50 1.57
N PHE A 201 -14.63 2.44 0.82
CA PHE A 201 -15.63 1.46 0.37
C PHE A 201 -15.17 0.05 0.75
N ASN A 202 -16.10 -0.83 1.09
CA ASN A 202 -15.82 -2.21 1.46
C ASN A 202 -16.80 -3.16 0.76
N GLN A 203 -16.32 -3.84 -0.29
CA GLN A 203 -17.10 -4.74 -1.14
C GLN A 203 -18.45 -4.13 -1.59
N GLU A 204 -18.42 -2.84 -1.91
CA GLU A 204 -19.58 -2.12 -2.44
C GLU A 204 -19.85 -2.59 -3.86
N GLN A 205 -21.13 -2.72 -4.22
CA GLN A 205 -21.51 -3.14 -5.56
C GLN A 205 -21.57 -1.93 -6.50
N ILE A 206 -20.95 -2.06 -7.66
CA ILE A 206 -21.09 -1.13 -8.79
C ILE A 206 -21.73 -1.91 -9.93
N SER A 207 -22.93 -1.53 -10.35
CA SER A 207 -23.77 -2.32 -11.26
C SER A 207 -24.77 -1.42 -11.97
N TRP A 208 -25.35 -1.89 -13.07
CA TRP A 208 -26.39 -1.17 -13.77
C TRP A 208 -27.73 -1.92 -13.78
N GLY A 209 -28.82 -1.18 -13.60
CA GLY A 209 -30.19 -1.71 -13.65
C GLY A 209 -30.72 -2.27 -12.33
N ASN A 210 -30.03 -1.98 -11.22
CA ASN A 210 -30.54 -2.21 -9.86
C ASN A 210 -31.22 -0.94 -9.33
N GLU A 211 -32.20 -1.12 -8.46
CA GLU A 211 -32.79 -0.01 -7.70
C GLU A 211 -31.89 0.30 -6.50
N HIS A 212 -31.61 1.59 -6.28
CA HIS A 212 -30.82 2.07 -5.15
C HIS A 212 -31.66 3.04 -4.32
N GLN A 213 -31.64 2.88 -3.00
CA GLN A 213 -32.34 3.75 -2.05
C GLN A 213 -31.31 4.52 -1.24
N ASP A 214 -30.78 5.58 -1.83
CA ASP A 214 -29.87 6.48 -1.13
C ASP A 214 -30.65 7.40 -0.18
N PRO A 215 -30.12 7.73 1.00
CA PRO A 215 -30.81 8.63 1.91
C PRO A 215 -30.84 10.06 1.38
N ALA A 216 -31.85 10.82 1.79
CA ALA A 216 -31.95 12.23 1.45
C ALA A 216 -30.81 13.06 2.06
N GLY A 217 -30.39 14.11 1.35
CA GLY A 217 -29.35 15.04 1.79
C GLY A 217 -27.92 14.49 1.65
N GLU A 218 -26.95 15.26 2.13
CA GLU A 218 -25.54 14.88 2.18
C GLU A 218 -25.20 14.35 3.58
N GLN A 219 -24.89 13.07 3.70
CA GLN A 219 -24.50 12.42 4.96
C GLN A 219 -23.08 11.88 4.86
N GLU A 220 -22.32 12.00 5.95
CA GLU A 220 -20.97 11.47 6.04
C GLU A 220 -20.98 9.94 6.16
N ASN A 221 -19.99 9.30 5.52
CA ASN A 221 -19.73 7.87 5.56
C ASN A 221 -20.85 6.97 5.01
N VAL A 222 -21.82 7.54 4.28
CA VAL A 222 -22.85 6.82 3.53
C VAL A 222 -22.43 6.67 2.07
N THR A 223 -22.65 5.46 1.51
CA THR A 223 -22.45 5.19 0.08
C THR A 223 -23.70 5.60 -0.70
N TYR A 224 -23.52 6.51 -1.66
CA TYR A 224 -24.52 6.94 -2.63
C TYR A 224 -24.25 6.29 -4.00
N HIS A 225 -25.29 6.04 -4.78
CA HIS A 225 -25.26 5.40 -6.07
C HIS A 225 -25.82 6.36 -7.14
N TYR A 226 -24.99 6.68 -8.11
CA TYR A 226 -25.34 7.56 -9.23
C TYR A 226 -25.14 6.86 -10.57
N ALA A 227 -25.60 7.50 -11.64
CA ALA A 227 -25.50 6.98 -13.00
C ALA A 227 -26.00 5.53 -13.15
N GLY A 228 -27.19 5.25 -12.58
CA GLY A 228 -27.81 3.93 -12.60
C GLY A 228 -27.10 2.86 -11.76
N GLY A 229 -26.20 3.28 -10.86
CA GLY A 229 -25.41 2.40 -9.98
C GLY A 229 -23.96 2.18 -10.41
N THR A 230 -23.53 2.79 -11.52
CA THR A 230 -22.16 2.66 -12.07
C THR A 230 -21.15 3.61 -11.43
N VAL A 231 -21.63 4.57 -10.64
CA VAL A 231 -20.82 5.46 -9.80
C VAL A 231 -21.26 5.29 -8.35
N ILE A 232 -20.32 4.92 -7.48
CA ILE A 232 -20.50 5.03 -6.03
C ILE A 232 -19.75 6.25 -5.51
N LEU A 233 -20.36 6.95 -4.55
CA LEU A 233 -19.84 8.19 -3.99
C LEU A 233 -20.02 8.22 -2.47
N LYS A 234 -19.04 8.73 -1.73
CA LYS A 234 -19.10 8.87 -0.27
C LYS A 234 -18.45 10.16 0.18
N LYS A 235 -19.15 10.91 1.03
CA LYS A 235 -18.57 12.04 1.75
C LYS A 235 -17.79 11.48 2.94
N VAL A 236 -16.50 11.78 3.02
CA VAL A 236 -15.61 11.33 4.09
C VAL A 236 -14.81 12.49 4.66
N LYS A 237 -14.30 12.32 5.88
CA LYS A 237 -13.36 13.24 6.49
C LYS A 237 -11.96 12.62 6.49
N LEU A 238 -11.02 13.21 5.77
CA LEU A 238 -9.66 12.71 5.61
C LEU A 238 -8.65 13.54 6.43
N PRO A 239 -7.61 12.89 7.00
CA PRO A 239 -6.60 13.58 7.78
C PRO A 239 -5.61 14.33 6.89
N ALA A 240 -4.97 15.34 7.47
CA ALA A 240 -3.76 15.93 6.90
C ALA A 240 -2.63 14.89 6.82
N LEU A 241 -1.72 15.05 5.85
CA LEU A 241 -0.46 14.31 5.78
C LEU A 241 0.68 15.25 6.16
N ASN A 242 1.18 15.13 7.39
CA ASN A 242 2.29 15.96 7.87
C ASN A 242 3.61 15.60 7.20
N ALA A 243 3.96 14.30 7.21
CA ALA A 243 5.16 13.74 6.58
C ALA A 243 4.89 12.28 6.22
N GLY A 244 5.26 11.89 5.00
CA GLY A 244 5.11 10.52 4.49
C GLY A 244 4.47 10.45 3.11
N THR A 245 3.80 9.32 2.84
CA THR A 245 3.16 9.03 1.54
C THR A 245 1.74 8.52 1.73
N VAL A 246 0.90 8.75 0.73
CA VAL A 246 -0.47 8.22 0.69
C VAL A 246 -0.72 7.46 -0.61
N PHE A 247 -1.31 6.27 -0.48
CA PHE A 247 -1.69 5.42 -1.61
C PHE A 247 -3.21 5.25 -1.67
N ALA A 248 -3.79 5.33 -2.87
CA ALA A 248 -5.08 4.73 -3.16
C ALA A 248 -4.89 3.24 -3.47
N GLU A 249 -5.71 2.38 -2.88
CA GLU A 249 -5.77 0.95 -3.17
C GLU A 249 -7.22 0.55 -3.45
N VAL A 250 -7.47 -0.05 -4.62
CA VAL A 250 -8.77 -0.63 -4.99
C VAL A 250 -8.60 -2.13 -5.14
N ALA A 251 -9.32 -2.90 -4.32
CA ALA A 251 -9.55 -4.31 -4.59
C ALA A 251 -10.86 -4.44 -5.36
N GLU A 252 -10.85 -5.15 -6.48
CA GLU A 252 -12.01 -5.32 -7.36
C GLU A 252 -12.15 -6.78 -7.81
N TYR A 253 -13.39 -7.20 -7.96
CA TYR A 253 -13.72 -8.43 -8.68
C TYR A 253 -15.09 -8.34 -9.34
N SER A 254 -15.27 -9.08 -10.43
CA SER A 254 -16.56 -9.18 -11.08
C SER A 254 -17.53 -9.93 -10.17
N ASN A 255 -18.75 -9.40 -10.10
CA ASN A 255 -19.91 -10.02 -9.48
C ASN A 255 -20.98 -10.40 -10.52
N GLY A 256 -20.61 -10.40 -11.81
CA GLY A 256 -21.47 -10.81 -12.92
C GLY A 256 -20.93 -10.37 -14.28
N ASP A 257 -20.33 -9.19 -14.35
CA ASP A 257 -19.84 -8.61 -15.60
C ASP A 257 -18.63 -9.37 -16.16
N ALA A 258 -18.69 -9.75 -17.44
CA ALA A 258 -17.64 -10.51 -18.10
C ALA A 258 -16.53 -9.64 -18.72
N TYR A 259 -16.78 -8.34 -18.87
CA TYR A 259 -15.99 -7.45 -19.72
C TYR A 259 -14.91 -6.68 -18.94
N ASP A 260 -13.93 -6.19 -19.69
CA ASP A 260 -12.93 -5.24 -19.27
C ASP A 260 -13.46 -3.80 -19.30
N ARG A 261 -13.74 -3.24 -18.13
CA ARG A 261 -14.40 -1.94 -17.98
C ARG A 261 -13.44 -0.85 -17.59
N THR A 262 -13.69 0.36 -18.10
CA THR A 262 -13.01 1.55 -17.61
C THR A 262 -13.43 1.81 -16.16
N GLY A 263 -12.44 1.98 -15.29
CA GLY A 263 -12.61 2.33 -13.89
C GLY A 263 -11.87 3.62 -13.53
N SER A 264 -12.45 4.40 -12.62
CA SER A 264 -11.83 5.65 -12.15
C SER A 264 -12.11 5.86 -10.66
N VAL A 265 -11.06 6.09 -9.89
CA VAL A 265 -11.14 6.64 -8.53
C VAL A 265 -10.96 8.15 -8.63
N PHE A 266 -11.91 8.91 -8.10
CA PHE A 266 -11.91 10.37 -8.25
C PHE A 266 -12.37 11.09 -6.99
N MET A 267 -11.99 12.37 -6.90
CA MET A 267 -12.51 13.33 -5.93
C MET A 267 -13.30 14.41 -6.69
N ILE A 268 -14.42 14.89 -6.10
CA ILE A 268 -15.20 16.00 -6.65
C ILE A 268 -14.80 17.33 -5.98
N PRO A 269 -14.13 18.26 -6.69
CA PRO A 269 -13.85 19.57 -6.14
C PRO A 269 -15.14 20.36 -5.88
N LYS A 270 -15.22 21.03 -4.73
CA LYS A 270 -16.36 21.88 -4.33
C LYS A 270 -15.96 23.34 -4.06
N ASP A 271 -14.78 23.77 -4.53
CA ASP A 271 -14.26 25.12 -4.28
C ASP A 271 -14.91 26.20 -5.16
N LYS A 272 -15.73 25.78 -6.12
CA LYS A 272 -16.42 26.66 -7.07
C LYS A 272 -17.93 26.57 -6.88
N LYS A 273 -18.65 27.51 -7.50
CA LYS A 273 -20.11 27.60 -7.42
C LYS A 273 -20.79 26.32 -7.89
N GLN A 274 -20.20 25.67 -8.88
CA GLN A 274 -20.67 24.42 -9.44
C GLN A 274 -19.64 23.30 -9.31
N SER A 275 -20.11 22.08 -9.17
CA SER A 275 -19.30 20.87 -9.03
C SER A 275 -19.87 19.71 -9.86
N PHE A 276 -19.09 18.64 -10.04
CA PHE A 276 -19.57 17.42 -10.69
C PHE A 276 -20.73 16.76 -9.92
N LEU A 277 -20.84 17.02 -8.61
CA LEU A 277 -21.93 16.55 -7.76
C LEU A 277 -23.29 17.10 -8.21
N ASP A 278 -23.33 18.32 -8.76
CA ASP A 278 -24.56 18.89 -9.31
C ASP A 278 -25.04 18.10 -10.53
N GLY A 279 -24.12 17.61 -11.36
CA GLY A 279 -24.43 16.70 -12.46
C GLY A 279 -24.99 15.36 -11.96
N LEU A 280 -24.36 14.78 -10.95
CA LEU A 280 -24.80 13.51 -10.36
C LEU A 280 -26.19 13.61 -9.74
N LYS A 281 -26.49 14.72 -9.05
CA LYS A 281 -27.79 14.94 -8.36
C LYS A 281 -28.91 15.41 -9.28
N ASN A 282 -28.60 16.33 -10.19
CA ASN A 282 -29.62 17.07 -10.95
C ASN A 282 -29.62 16.69 -12.45
N GLY A 283 -28.76 15.75 -12.86
CA GLY A 283 -28.63 15.30 -14.24
C GLY A 283 -27.50 16.01 -14.99
N VAL A 284 -27.03 15.36 -16.06
CA VAL A 284 -25.85 15.79 -16.84
C VAL A 284 -25.95 17.22 -17.41
N THR A 285 -27.17 17.71 -17.66
CA THR A 285 -27.44 19.05 -18.17
C THR A 285 -27.11 20.15 -17.18
N ALA A 286 -27.00 19.83 -15.88
CA ALA A 286 -26.50 20.76 -14.89
C ALA A 286 -25.07 21.17 -15.25
N LEU A 287 -24.20 20.23 -15.66
CA LEU A 287 -22.78 20.47 -15.89
C LEU A 287 -22.51 21.46 -17.04
N PRO A 288 -21.40 22.23 -16.98
CA PRO A 288 -21.03 23.16 -18.04
C PRO A 288 -20.87 22.48 -19.39
N VAL A 289 -21.30 23.15 -20.46
CA VAL A 289 -21.18 22.64 -21.82
C VAL A 289 -19.79 22.95 -22.37
N TYR A 290 -19.17 21.95 -22.99
CA TYR A 290 -18.01 22.12 -23.84
C TYR A 290 -18.38 21.71 -25.27
N HIS A 291 -18.20 22.64 -26.21
CA HIS A 291 -18.84 22.59 -27.52
C HIS A 291 -20.35 22.30 -27.40
N GLU A 292 -20.97 21.64 -28.38
CA GLU A 292 -22.43 21.47 -28.42
C GLU A 292 -22.95 20.44 -27.38
N LYS A 293 -22.17 19.40 -27.06
CA LYS A 293 -22.69 18.21 -26.38
C LYS A 293 -21.86 17.66 -25.21
N TYR A 294 -20.58 17.99 -25.10
CA TYR A 294 -19.74 17.47 -24.00
C TYR A 294 -20.04 18.25 -22.72
N ARG A 295 -19.99 17.57 -21.57
CA ARG A 295 -20.48 18.14 -20.31
C ARG A 295 -19.47 17.93 -19.19
N GLY A 296 -19.13 19.01 -18.49
CA GLY A 296 -18.25 19.00 -17.32
C GLY A 296 -16.81 18.57 -17.59
N VAL A 297 -16.33 18.66 -18.83
CA VAL A 297 -15.03 18.10 -19.25
C VAL A 297 -13.85 19.05 -19.10
N ILE A 298 -14.07 20.36 -18.97
CA ILE A 298 -13.03 21.37 -18.77
C ILE A 298 -13.34 22.25 -17.55
N ALA A 299 -12.30 22.83 -16.95
CA ALA A 299 -12.46 23.88 -15.96
C ALA A 299 -13.07 25.15 -16.58
N THR A 300 -13.86 25.87 -15.78
CA THR A 300 -14.38 27.20 -16.08
C THR A 300 -14.17 28.11 -14.86
N ASP A 301 -14.59 29.36 -14.93
CA ASP A 301 -14.51 30.27 -13.78
C ASP A 301 -15.32 29.75 -12.58
N ASP A 302 -16.42 29.03 -12.84
CA ASP A 302 -17.41 28.57 -11.87
C ASP A 302 -17.42 27.05 -11.64
N TYR A 303 -16.56 26.28 -12.32
CA TYR A 303 -16.54 24.82 -12.25
C TYR A 303 -15.14 24.24 -12.37
N LEU A 304 -14.87 23.19 -11.61
CA LEU A 304 -13.70 22.32 -11.79
C LEU A 304 -14.15 20.90 -12.14
N PRO A 305 -13.53 20.25 -13.14
CA PRO A 305 -13.76 18.84 -13.42
C PRO A 305 -13.27 17.97 -12.26
N THR A 306 -13.71 16.71 -12.23
CA THR A 306 -13.28 15.76 -11.20
C THR A 306 -11.76 15.58 -11.20
N LEU A 307 -11.18 15.49 -10.00
CA LEU A 307 -9.77 15.15 -9.83
C LEU A 307 -9.63 13.63 -9.86
N GLU A 308 -9.15 13.08 -10.97
CA GLU A 308 -8.89 11.65 -11.11
C GLU A 308 -7.63 11.24 -10.34
N LEU A 309 -7.82 10.41 -9.32
CA LEU A 309 -6.75 9.91 -8.46
C LEU A 309 -6.06 8.70 -9.10
N MET A 310 -6.86 7.75 -9.60
CA MET A 310 -6.38 6.52 -10.22
C MET A 310 -7.33 6.06 -11.31
N ARG A 311 -6.80 5.84 -12.51
CA ARG A 311 -7.51 5.16 -13.60
C ARG A 311 -7.10 3.70 -13.64
N PHE A 312 -8.08 2.82 -13.72
CA PHE A 312 -7.85 1.37 -13.78
C PHE A 312 -8.80 0.72 -14.78
N PHE A 313 -8.52 -0.53 -15.13
CA PHE A 313 -9.35 -1.31 -16.04
C PHE A 313 -9.66 -2.64 -15.42
N THR A 314 -10.93 -2.99 -15.26
CA THR A 314 -11.30 -4.31 -14.74
C THR A 314 -10.77 -5.39 -15.68
N PRO A 315 -10.32 -6.53 -15.16
CA PRO A 315 -10.08 -7.68 -15.99
C PRO A 315 -11.40 -8.30 -16.44
N PHE A 316 -11.33 -9.19 -17.42
CA PHE A 316 -12.46 -9.96 -17.90
C PHE A 316 -12.95 -10.98 -16.85
N GLY A 317 -13.92 -10.61 -16.02
CA GLY A 317 -14.74 -11.54 -15.24
C GLY A 317 -14.05 -12.25 -14.07
N VAL A 318 -12.96 -11.70 -13.54
CA VAL A 318 -12.23 -12.27 -12.38
C VAL A 318 -13.19 -12.59 -11.23
N ASN A 319 -12.93 -13.68 -10.49
CA ASN A 319 -13.83 -14.26 -9.48
C ASN A 319 -15.05 -14.99 -10.08
N HIS A 320 -16.03 -14.23 -10.58
CA HIS A 320 -17.34 -14.78 -10.98
C HIS A 320 -17.24 -15.87 -12.06
N TYR A 321 -16.22 -15.78 -12.93
CA TYR A 321 -16.01 -16.73 -14.02
C TYR A 321 -14.87 -17.73 -13.76
N ASN A 322 -14.14 -17.64 -12.64
CA ASN A 322 -13.01 -18.52 -12.32
C ASN A 322 -13.41 -20.01 -12.37
N GLN A 323 -14.60 -20.35 -11.86
CA GLN A 323 -15.08 -21.73 -11.85
C GLN A 323 -15.75 -22.15 -13.16
N LYS A 324 -16.22 -21.18 -13.96
CA LYS A 324 -16.92 -21.37 -15.25
C LYS A 324 -15.94 -21.63 -16.39
N VAL A 325 -14.74 -21.06 -16.31
CA VAL A 325 -13.68 -21.23 -17.29
C VAL A 325 -12.52 -21.96 -16.62
N ARG A 326 -12.31 -23.25 -16.92
CA ARG A 326 -11.22 -24.05 -16.33
C ARG A 326 -10.23 -24.44 -17.40
N ILE A 327 -8.99 -23.96 -17.27
CA ILE A 327 -7.88 -24.28 -18.17
C ILE A 327 -6.80 -24.99 -17.35
N LYS A 328 -6.32 -26.15 -17.82
CA LYS A 328 -5.29 -26.91 -17.11
C LYS A 328 -4.02 -26.06 -16.99
N GLY A 329 -3.50 -25.93 -15.77
CA GLY A 329 -2.31 -25.13 -15.46
C GLY A 329 -2.58 -23.65 -15.18
N TYR A 330 -3.81 -23.18 -15.37
CA TYR A 330 -4.19 -21.81 -15.05
C TYR A 330 -4.79 -21.75 -13.65
N GLN A 331 -4.23 -20.89 -12.80
CA GLN A 331 -4.78 -20.54 -11.49
C GLN A 331 -5.25 -19.09 -11.56
N TRP A 332 -6.55 -18.92 -11.81
CA TRP A 332 -7.15 -17.59 -11.87
C TRP A 332 -7.07 -16.92 -10.50
N ALA A 333 -6.77 -15.62 -10.48
CA ALA A 333 -6.84 -14.83 -9.26
C ALA A 333 -8.30 -14.65 -8.82
N ASP A 334 -8.53 -14.53 -7.51
CA ASP A 334 -9.88 -14.30 -6.95
C ASP A 334 -10.31 -12.83 -6.99
N SER A 335 -9.37 -11.92 -7.21
CA SER A 335 -9.58 -10.48 -7.34
C SER A 335 -8.35 -9.84 -7.95
N VAL A 336 -8.46 -8.57 -8.32
CA VAL A 336 -7.36 -7.71 -8.71
C VAL A 336 -7.20 -6.58 -7.70
N VAL A 337 -5.95 -6.19 -7.44
CA VAL A 337 -5.63 -5.06 -6.56
C VAL A 337 -4.87 -4.01 -7.36
N TYR A 338 -5.48 -2.85 -7.51
CA TYR A 338 -4.88 -1.66 -8.07
C TYR A 338 -4.33 -0.81 -6.93
N ARG A 339 -3.11 -0.30 -7.06
CA ARG A 339 -2.52 0.55 -6.04
C ARG A 339 -1.64 1.61 -6.67
N GLN A 340 -1.87 2.86 -6.31
CA GLN A 340 -1.16 4.01 -6.87
C GLN A 340 -0.78 5.01 -5.78
N ASP A 341 0.42 5.57 -5.88
CA ASP A 341 0.87 6.69 -5.05
C ASP A 341 0.11 7.96 -5.47
N ILE A 342 -0.60 8.56 -4.53
CA ILE A 342 -1.38 9.79 -4.74
C ILE A 342 -0.89 10.93 -3.85
N THR A 343 0.35 10.85 -3.34
CA THR A 343 0.93 11.82 -2.40
C THR A 343 0.88 13.24 -2.93
N ALA A 344 1.20 13.43 -4.22
CA ALA A 344 1.13 14.74 -4.87
C ALA A 344 -0.28 15.36 -4.94
N LEU A 345 -1.33 14.56 -4.71
CA LEU A 345 -2.72 15.00 -4.71
C LEU A 345 -3.28 15.20 -3.29
N GLN A 346 -2.53 14.83 -2.25
CA GLN A 346 -3.01 14.82 -0.87
C GLN A 346 -3.58 16.15 -0.37
N PRO A 347 -3.03 17.34 -0.72
CA PRO A 347 -3.60 18.61 -0.27
C PRO A 347 -5.05 18.86 -0.72
N ARG A 348 -5.53 18.12 -1.73
CA ARG A 348 -6.93 18.12 -2.19
C ARG A 348 -7.79 17.03 -1.52
N LEU A 349 -7.18 16.21 -0.66
CA LEU A 349 -7.75 15.05 0.01
C LEU A 349 -7.70 15.21 1.53
N GLU A 350 -7.79 16.44 2.02
CA GLU A 350 -7.83 16.76 3.45
C GLU A 350 -9.19 17.36 3.84
N GLY A 351 -9.68 17.04 5.03
CA GLY A 351 -10.95 17.52 5.52
C GLY A 351 -12.12 16.80 4.86
N GLU A 352 -13.25 17.50 4.71
CA GLU A 352 -14.46 16.93 4.11
C GLU A 352 -14.33 16.86 2.59
N VAL A 353 -14.31 15.64 2.05
CA VAL A 353 -14.19 15.40 0.61
C VAL A 353 -15.21 14.38 0.11
N TRP A 354 -15.61 14.54 -1.15
CA TRP A 354 -16.43 13.57 -1.87
C TRP A 354 -15.53 12.66 -2.70
N MET A 355 -15.45 11.39 -2.30
CA MET A 355 -14.66 10.35 -2.94
C MET A 355 -15.57 9.40 -3.71
N GLY A 356 -15.18 9.04 -4.93
CA GLY A 356 -15.96 8.17 -5.79
C GLY A 356 -15.16 7.08 -6.46
N VAL A 357 -15.87 6.01 -6.84
CA VAL A 357 -15.38 4.98 -7.75
C VAL A 357 -16.42 4.82 -8.86
N PHE A 358 -15.96 4.88 -10.10
CA PHE A 358 -16.73 4.58 -11.30
C PHE A 358 -16.24 3.27 -11.90
N VAL A 359 -17.15 2.43 -12.36
CA VAL A 359 -16.88 1.30 -13.26
C VAL A 359 -18.00 1.25 -14.32
N GLY A 360 -17.69 1.62 -15.55
CA GLY A 360 -18.67 1.72 -16.64
C GLY A 360 -19.16 0.36 -17.10
N ASN A 361 -20.34 -0.06 -16.67
CA ASN A 361 -20.92 -1.36 -17.00
C ASN A 361 -22.43 -1.31 -17.23
N TYR A 362 -22.97 -2.37 -17.82
CA TYR A 362 -24.40 -2.55 -18.08
C TYR A 362 -24.96 -3.84 -17.42
N ASP A 363 -24.24 -4.41 -16.46
CA ASP A 363 -24.58 -5.69 -15.85
C ASP A 363 -25.23 -5.52 -14.48
N LYS A 364 -26.27 -6.32 -14.19
CA LYS A 364 -26.97 -6.28 -12.90
C LYS A 364 -26.13 -6.82 -11.75
N GLY A 365 -25.25 -7.78 -12.00
CA GLY A 365 -24.29 -8.28 -11.01
C GLY A 365 -23.14 -7.30 -10.83
N GLY A 366 -22.64 -6.76 -11.93
CA GLY A 366 -21.60 -5.73 -12.00
C GLY A 366 -20.31 -6.19 -11.35
N HIS A 367 -19.76 -5.32 -10.50
CA HIS A 367 -18.49 -5.50 -9.80
C HIS A 367 -18.64 -5.25 -8.31
N LYS A 368 -17.69 -5.78 -7.53
CA LYS A 368 -17.54 -5.50 -6.10
C LYS A 368 -16.21 -4.80 -5.89
N VAL A 369 -16.22 -3.62 -5.26
CA VAL A 369 -15.02 -2.81 -5.03
C VAL A 369 -14.79 -2.48 -3.56
N SER A 370 -13.53 -2.43 -3.17
CA SER A 370 -13.09 -1.89 -1.87
C SER A 370 -12.02 -0.84 -2.10
N LEU A 371 -12.29 0.42 -1.75
CA LEU A 371 -11.32 1.52 -1.83
C LEU A 371 -10.75 1.80 -0.45
N ARG A 372 -9.41 1.81 -0.36
CA ARG A 372 -8.65 2.11 0.86
C ARG A 372 -7.64 3.21 0.57
N LEU A 373 -7.52 4.17 1.48
CA LEU A 373 -6.41 5.12 1.49
C LEU A 373 -5.41 4.71 2.56
N LYS A 374 -4.14 4.47 2.17
CA LYS A 374 -3.08 4.01 3.07
C LYS A 374 -2.04 5.12 3.26
N TYR A 375 -1.97 5.64 4.48
CA TYR A 375 -1.07 6.70 4.92
C TYR A 375 0.15 6.11 5.63
N TYR A 376 1.31 6.18 4.98
CA TYR A 376 2.58 5.72 5.52
C TYR A 376 3.34 6.91 6.10
N PRO A 377 3.72 6.90 7.38
CA PRO A 377 4.57 7.93 7.94
C PRO A 377 5.94 7.93 7.24
N ALA A 378 6.58 9.09 7.16
CA ALA A 378 7.98 9.17 6.73
C ALA A 378 8.88 8.36 7.68
N ASP A 379 9.96 7.79 7.14
CA ASP A 379 11.04 7.28 7.98
C ASP A 379 11.69 8.47 8.71
N ASN A 380 12.00 8.28 9.99
CA ASN A 380 12.61 9.31 10.83
C ASN A 380 13.85 9.89 10.09
N ASP A 381 13.87 11.22 9.93
CA ASP A 381 14.91 12.06 9.32
C ASP A 381 14.78 12.43 7.84
N GLN A 382 13.74 12.00 7.11
CA GLN A 382 13.48 12.44 5.73
C GLN A 382 12.03 12.86 5.50
N ASP A 383 11.67 14.04 6.01
CA ASP A 383 10.48 14.75 5.53
C ASP A 383 10.78 15.36 4.15
N THR A 384 10.60 14.56 3.09
CA THR A 384 10.63 15.01 1.71
C THR A 384 9.23 15.30 1.16
N THR A 385 8.20 15.29 2.01
CA THR A 385 6.83 15.57 1.59
C THR A 385 6.79 17.06 1.20
N PRO A 386 6.55 17.41 -0.07
CA PRO A 386 6.64 18.80 -0.46
C PRO A 386 5.48 19.57 0.19
N LYS A 387 5.85 20.65 0.88
CA LYS A 387 4.95 21.45 1.71
C LYS A 387 4.32 22.51 0.81
N GLU A 388 2.99 22.48 0.75
CA GLU A 388 2.13 23.39 -0.01
C GLU A 388 2.15 23.21 -1.54
N HIS A 389 1.23 22.36 -2.03
CA HIS A 389 0.95 22.27 -3.45
C HIS A 389 -0.31 23.04 -3.86
N TRP A 390 -0.19 23.82 -4.93
CA TRP A 390 -1.33 24.23 -5.73
C TRP A 390 -1.70 23.09 -6.68
N ILE A 391 -2.95 22.64 -6.62
CA ILE A 391 -3.47 21.53 -7.43
C ILE A 391 -4.74 22.04 -8.11
N MET A 392 -4.81 21.96 -9.44
CA MET A 392 -5.99 22.39 -10.20
C MET A 392 -6.32 21.37 -11.29
N PRO A 393 -7.39 20.58 -11.18
CA PRO A 393 -7.87 19.76 -12.30
C PRO A 393 -8.39 20.71 -13.39
N ILE A 394 -7.79 20.65 -14.58
CA ILE A 394 -8.09 21.57 -15.69
C ILE A 394 -8.96 20.93 -16.77
N PHE A 395 -8.90 19.61 -16.93
CA PHE A 395 -9.83 18.86 -17.78
C PHE A 395 -9.95 17.40 -17.34
N ASN A 396 -11.10 16.80 -17.62
CA ASN A 396 -11.33 15.37 -17.51
C ASN A 396 -12.44 14.93 -18.49
N THR A 397 -12.08 14.23 -19.56
CA THR A 397 -13.03 13.73 -20.56
C THR A 397 -13.59 12.35 -20.24
N THR A 398 -13.12 11.69 -19.17
CA THR A 398 -13.70 10.43 -18.72
C THR A 398 -15.15 10.67 -18.33
N ASN A 399 -16.05 10.06 -19.09
CA ASN A 399 -17.48 10.22 -18.92
C ASN A 399 -17.97 9.33 -17.77
N LEU A 400 -17.68 9.73 -16.53
CA LEU A 400 -18.11 9.02 -15.31
C LEU A 400 -19.63 8.83 -15.24
N MET A 401 -20.40 9.68 -15.93
CA MET A 401 -21.84 9.56 -16.11
C MET A 401 -22.22 8.94 -17.47
N GLU A 402 -21.44 7.99 -17.99
CA GLU A 402 -21.70 7.25 -19.24
C GLU A 402 -23.15 6.72 -19.28
N MET A 403 -23.56 6.03 -18.22
CA MET A 403 -24.91 5.48 -18.06
C MET A 403 -25.95 6.52 -17.59
N ALA A 404 -25.61 7.81 -17.59
CA ALA A 404 -26.49 8.94 -17.27
C ALA A 404 -26.36 10.11 -18.26
N GLY A 405 -25.99 9.81 -19.51
CA GLY A 405 -26.07 10.76 -20.63
C GLY A 405 -24.85 11.66 -20.82
N GLN A 406 -23.73 11.40 -20.13
CA GLN A 406 -22.47 12.09 -20.42
C GLN A 406 -21.79 11.46 -21.64
N GLU A 407 -21.55 12.30 -22.66
CA GLU A 407 -20.96 11.91 -23.94
C GLU A 407 -19.54 11.34 -23.81
N TYR A 408 -19.24 10.31 -24.60
CA TYR A 408 -17.88 9.79 -24.77
C TYR A 408 -16.94 10.86 -25.33
N GLY A 409 -15.66 10.80 -24.95
CA GLY A 409 -14.57 11.71 -25.37
C GLY A 409 -14.22 11.66 -26.86
N THR A 410 -15.16 12.04 -27.71
CA THR A 410 -15.09 12.03 -29.19
C THR A 410 -14.72 13.39 -29.77
N MET A 411 -14.47 14.41 -28.94
CA MET A 411 -14.20 15.79 -29.39
C MET A 411 -12.96 15.89 -30.28
N PHE A 412 -12.00 14.98 -30.11
CA PHE A 412 -10.75 14.92 -30.87
C PHE A 412 -10.93 14.62 -32.37
N GLY A 413 -12.12 14.17 -32.80
CA GLY A 413 -12.41 13.93 -34.21
C GLY A 413 -12.70 15.20 -35.01
N LYS A 414 -13.06 16.31 -34.35
CA LYS A 414 -13.31 17.60 -35.03
C LYS A 414 -12.14 18.57 -34.85
N ASP A 415 -11.55 18.62 -33.65
CA ASP A 415 -10.44 19.51 -33.32
C ASP A 415 -9.66 18.93 -32.11
N SER A 416 -9.66 19.65 -30.99
CA SER A 416 -8.82 19.39 -29.84
C SER A 416 -9.58 19.74 -28.56
N LEU A 417 -9.07 19.26 -27.43
CA LEU A 417 -9.56 19.68 -26.13
C LEU A 417 -8.81 20.95 -25.72
N VAL A 418 -9.51 22.07 -25.60
CA VAL A 418 -8.95 23.39 -25.28
C VAL A 418 -9.51 23.86 -23.94
N VAL A 419 -8.64 24.29 -23.03
CA VAL A 419 -9.03 24.94 -21.78
C VAL A 419 -8.15 26.14 -21.50
N THR A 420 -8.76 27.22 -21.03
CA THR A 420 -8.05 28.42 -20.59
C THR A 420 -8.10 28.48 -19.06
N VAL A 421 -6.95 28.67 -18.43
CA VAL A 421 -6.82 28.70 -16.96
C VAL A 421 -5.94 29.86 -16.53
N ASN A 422 -6.16 30.35 -15.31
CA ASN A 422 -5.32 31.38 -14.71
C ASN A 422 -4.37 30.76 -13.67
N VAL A 423 -3.08 30.88 -13.90
CA VAL A 423 -2.01 30.40 -13.02
C VAL A 423 -1.67 31.50 -12.02
N PRO A 424 -1.76 31.26 -10.70
CA PRO A 424 -1.47 32.28 -9.70
C PRO A 424 0.04 32.59 -9.59
N ALA A 425 0.35 33.76 -9.06
CA ALA A 425 1.72 34.17 -8.78
C ALA A 425 2.36 33.34 -7.64
N GLY A 426 3.70 33.27 -7.66
CA GLY A 426 4.49 32.64 -6.59
C GLY A 426 4.73 31.15 -6.75
N LEU A 427 4.10 30.49 -7.72
CA LEU A 427 4.28 29.05 -7.92
C LEU A 427 5.65 28.68 -8.52
N LYS A 428 6.19 27.55 -8.06
CA LYS A 428 7.40 26.90 -8.57
C LYS A 428 7.08 25.49 -9.05
N ASN A 429 8.00 24.91 -9.82
CA ASN A 429 7.93 23.50 -10.25
C ASN A 429 6.57 23.11 -10.86
N LEU A 430 6.03 24.01 -11.69
CA LEU A 430 4.77 23.81 -12.39
C LEU A 430 4.85 22.58 -13.29
N ARG A 431 3.85 21.72 -13.17
CA ARG A 431 3.76 20.43 -13.87
C ARG A 431 2.32 20.15 -14.27
N LEU A 432 2.11 19.48 -15.39
CA LEU A 432 0.85 18.86 -15.76
C LEU A 432 0.93 17.36 -15.50
N ARG A 433 0.07 16.86 -14.59
CA ARG A 433 -0.21 15.42 -14.45
C ARG A 433 -1.26 15.06 -15.49
N TYR A 434 -0.90 14.23 -16.46
CA TYR A 434 -1.73 13.88 -17.62
C TYR A 434 -1.94 12.36 -17.69
N THR A 435 -3.20 11.92 -17.66
CA THR A 435 -3.58 10.51 -17.84
C THR A 435 -4.37 10.38 -19.14
N THR A 436 -4.03 9.41 -19.98
CA THR A 436 -4.68 9.21 -21.29
C THR A 436 -4.86 7.73 -21.59
N THR A 437 -6.02 7.37 -22.15
CA THR A 437 -6.30 6.02 -22.67
C THR A 437 -7.18 6.11 -23.92
N GLY A 438 -6.80 5.35 -24.96
CA GLY A 438 -7.55 5.22 -26.20
C GLY A 438 -8.52 4.05 -26.17
N HIS A 439 -9.70 4.23 -26.77
CA HIS A 439 -10.82 3.28 -26.75
C HIS A 439 -11.41 3.12 -28.15
N GLY A 440 -12.06 1.98 -28.38
CA GLY A 440 -12.67 1.62 -29.65
C GLY A 440 -12.38 0.15 -29.96
N GLY A 441 -13.21 -0.75 -29.45
CA GLY A 441 -12.94 -2.19 -29.35
C GLY A 441 -13.07 -2.99 -30.66
N TRP A 442 -12.49 -2.50 -31.75
CA TRP A 442 -12.38 -3.21 -33.03
C TRP A 442 -11.01 -2.97 -33.67
N GLY A 443 -10.65 -3.74 -34.70
CA GLY A 443 -9.30 -3.72 -35.27
C GLY A 443 -8.80 -2.35 -35.77
N GLY A 444 -9.71 -1.47 -36.21
CA GLY A 444 -9.38 -0.09 -36.62
C GLY A 444 -9.55 0.97 -35.53
N GLY A 445 -10.05 0.59 -34.36
CA GLY A 445 -10.34 1.52 -33.28
C GLY A 445 -9.12 1.88 -32.44
N ASP A 446 -9.20 3.00 -31.73
CA ASP A 446 -8.04 3.61 -31.05
C ASP A 446 -7.59 2.81 -29.84
N GLU A 447 -8.36 1.82 -29.37
CA GLU A 447 -7.90 0.86 -28.37
C GLU A 447 -6.67 0.07 -28.85
N PHE A 448 -6.67 -0.33 -30.12
CA PHE A 448 -5.67 -1.24 -30.70
C PHE A 448 -4.76 -0.56 -31.74
N ASN A 449 -4.80 0.78 -31.82
CA ASN A 449 -3.99 1.53 -32.77
C ASN A 449 -3.28 2.70 -32.08
N GLU A 450 -1.97 2.82 -32.32
CA GLU A 450 -1.11 3.87 -31.78
C GLU A 450 -1.52 5.27 -32.28
N LYS A 451 -1.83 6.20 -31.37
CA LYS A 451 -2.15 7.60 -31.70
C LYS A 451 -1.25 8.57 -30.97
N LEU A 452 -0.67 9.53 -31.70
CA LEU A 452 0.13 10.60 -31.12
C LEU A 452 -0.75 11.52 -30.27
N ASN A 453 -0.47 11.61 -28.97
CA ASN A 453 -1.06 12.62 -28.09
C ASN A 453 -0.11 13.82 -28.06
N GLU A 454 -0.59 15.01 -28.43
CA GLU A 454 0.19 16.25 -28.42
C GLU A 454 -0.43 17.27 -27.46
N ILE A 455 0.41 17.84 -26.59
CA ILE A 455 0.01 18.83 -25.59
C ILE A 455 0.68 20.16 -25.93
N PHE A 456 -0.13 21.21 -25.98
CA PHE A 456 0.30 22.57 -26.26
C PHE A 456 -0.09 23.52 -25.12
N VAL A 457 0.74 24.52 -24.89
CA VAL A 457 0.47 25.65 -24.01
C VAL A 457 0.77 26.92 -24.79
N ASP A 458 -0.22 27.82 -24.89
CA ASP A 458 -0.15 29.08 -25.65
C ASP A 458 0.37 28.89 -27.09
N GLY A 459 -0.09 27.81 -27.73
CA GLY A 459 0.29 27.44 -29.10
C GLY A 459 1.65 26.74 -29.24
N LYS A 460 2.50 26.71 -28.20
CA LYS A 460 3.77 25.97 -28.19
C LYS A 460 3.55 24.52 -27.76
N ARG A 461 4.04 23.55 -28.53
CA ARG A 461 4.01 22.13 -28.12
C ARG A 461 4.97 21.93 -26.95
N VAL A 462 4.44 21.51 -25.80
CA VAL A 462 5.23 21.28 -24.57
C VAL A 462 5.52 19.81 -24.34
N TYR A 463 4.70 18.91 -24.89
CA TYR A 463 4.88 17.47 -24.76
C TYR A 463 4.20 16.73 -25.90
N HIS A 464 4.72 15.55 -26.24
CA HIS A 464 4.03 14.61 -27.12
C HIS A 464 4.54 13.19 -26.89
N PHE A 465 3.67 12.20 -27.06
CA PHE A 465 4.04 10.80 -27.00
C PHE A 465 2.94 9.92 -27.59
N ILE A 466 3.28 8.67 -27.88
CA ILE A 466 2.31 7.63 -28.24
C ILE A 466 2.07 6.82 -26.97
N PRO A 467 0.89 6.94 -26.33
CA PRO A 467 0.56 6.19 -25.12
C PRO A 467 0.22 4.74 -25.50
N TRP A 468 1.17 3.81 -25.31
CA TRP A 468 1.06 2.42 -25.77
C TRP A 468 1.64 1.42 -24.77
N ARG A 469 1.00 0.27 -24.60
CA ARG A 469 1.40 -0.81 -23.68
C ARG A 469 1.53 -2.12 -24.45
N THR A 470 2.64 -2.83 -24.25
CA THR A 470 2.96 -4.10 -24.93
C THR A 470 3.14 -5.27 -23.97
N ASP A 471 2.73 -5.11 -22.71
CA ASP A 471 2.95 -6.05 -21.62
C ASP A 471 1.65 -6.70 -21.11
N CYS A 472 0.55 -6.56 -21.86
CA CYS A 472 -0.78 -6.98 -21.40
C CYS A 472 -0.90 -8.48 -21.13
N GLY A 473 -0.12 -9.32 -21.82
CA GLY A 473 -0.04 -10.76 -21.54
C GLY A 473 0.39 -11.11 -20.11
N ASN A 474 1.06 -10.20 -19.39
CA ASN A 474 1.43 -10.40 -17.98
C ASN A 474 0.20 -10.48 -17.05
N PHE A 475 -0.96 -9.97 -17.49
CA PHE A 475 -2.20 -9.95 -16.71
C PHE A 475 -3.13 -11.13 -17.03
N ARG A 476 -2.70 -12.13 -17.83
CA ARG A 476 -3.55 -13.22 -18.32
C ARG A 476 -4.32 -13.94 -17.21
N LEU A 477 -3.68 -14.21 -16.07
CA LEU A 477 -4.27 -14.94 -14.93
C LEU A 477 -5.32 -14.14 -14.13
N LEU A 478 -5.51 -12.86 -14.46
CA LEU A 478 -6.63 -12.06 -13.95
C LEU A 478 -7.89 -12.18 -14.84
N ASN A 479 -7.78 -12.70 -16.06
CA ASN A 479 -8.77 -12.51 -17.13
C ASN A 479 -9.47 -13.82 -17.55
N PRO A 480 -10.24 -14.50 -16.68
CA PRO A 480 -10.86 -15.79 -17.00
C PRO A 480 -11.85 -15.71 -18.17
N SER A 481 -12.57 -14.59 -18.34
CA SER A 481 -13.58 -14.41 -19.41
C SER A 481 -13.06 -13.75 -20.68
N SER A 482 -11.75 -13.56 -20.81
CA SER A 482 -11.18 -12.97 -22.03
C SER A 482 -11.44 -13.87 -23.24
N GLY A 483 -11.93 -13.27 -24.33
CA GLY A 483 -12.12 -13.96 -25.61
C GLY A 483 -10.80 -14.48 -26.16
N ASN A 484 -10.80 -15.69 -26.72
CA ASN A 484 -9.60 -16.30 -27.31
C ASN A 484 -9.79 -16.41 -28.83
N PHE A 485 -8.75 -16.04 -29.57
CA PHE A 485 -8.76 -15.99 -31.03
C PHE A 485 -8.10 -17.23 -31.65
N GLY A 486 -8.38 -17.50 -32.93
CA GLY A 486 -7.88 -18.68 -33.64
C GLY A 486 -6.36 -18.75 -33.78
N ASN A 487 -5.64 -17.63 -33.60
CA ASN A 487 -4.18 -17.58 -33.59
C ASN A 487 -3.56 -17.89 -32.21
N GLY A 488 -4.38 -18.20 -31.21
CA GLY A 488 -3.95 -18.53 -29.85
C GLY A 488 -3.81 -17.34 -28.90
N LEU A 489 -4.01 -16.10 -29.36
CA LEU A 489 -4.02 -14.93 -28.48
C LEU A 489 -5.35 -14.81 -27.73
N SER A 490 -5.30 -14.28 -26.51
CA SER A 490 -6.48 -13.79 -25.80
C SER A 490 -6.63 -12.29 -25.98
N SER A 491 -7.86 -11.76 -25.92
CA SER A 491 -8.13 -10.32 -25.96
C SER A 491 -7.34 -9.56 -24.90
N SER A 492 -7.25 -10.10 -23.67
CA SER A 492 -6.45 -9.56 -22.58
C SER A 492 -4.96 -9.40 -22.90
N ASP A 493 -4.44 -10.11 -23.89
CA ASP A 493 -3.01 -10.17 -24.19
C ASP A 493 -2.59 -9.11 -25.22
N LEU A 494 -3.57 -8.55 -25.94
CA LEU A 494 -3.34 -7.56 -26.99
C LEU A 494 -2.74 -6.27 -26.43
N SER A 495 -1.75 -5.74 -27.15
CA SER A 495 -1.20 -4.39 -26.91
C SER A 495 -2.27 -3.34 -27.15
N ARG A 496 -2.22 -2.25 -26.38
CA ARG A 496 -3.31 -1.28 -26.29
C ARG A 496 -2.82 0.13 -26.04
N SER A 497 -3.69 1.10 -26.34
CA SER A 497 -3.49 2.53 -26.11
C SER A 497 -3.49 2.91 -24.62
N ASN A 498 -2.39 2.57 -23.94
CA ASN A 498 -2.00 2.91 -22.56
C ASN A 498 -2.63 2.11 -21.42
N TRP A 499 -3.33 1.00 -21.70
CA TRP A 499 -3.97 0.22 -20.65
C TRP A 499 -3.98 -1.27 -20.97
N CYS A 500 -4.06 -2.10 -19.94
CA CYS A 500 -4.30 -3.53 -20.05
C CYS A 500 -5.44 -3.93 -19.11
N PRO A 501 -6.31 -4.89 -19.48
CA PRO A 501 -7.34 -5.44 -18.59
C PRO A 501 -6.73 -6.01 -17.30
N GLY A 502 -7.10 -5.43 -16.16
CA GLY A 502 -6.53 -5.75 -14.84
C GLY A 502 -5.34 -4.88 -14.42
N SER A 503 -5.13 -3.72 -15.03
CA SER A 503 -4.02 -2.81 -14.69
C SER A 503 -4.46 -1.36 -14.38
N VAL A 504 -3.56 -0.63 -13.70
CA VAL A 504 -3.62 0.84 -13.56
C VAL A 504 -3.02 1.50 -14.81
N THR A 505 -3.58 2.63 -15.23
CA THR A 505 -2.91 3.56 -16.15
C THR A 505 -2.25 4.67 -15.35
N GLU A 506 -0.92 4.66 -15.35
CA GLU A 506 -0.14 5.71 -14.67
C GLU A 506 -0.17 7.03 -15.46
N PRO A 507 -0.30 8.17 -14.78
CA PRO A 507 -0.17 9.49 -15.39
C PRO A 507 1.27 9.74 -15.82
N VAL A 508 1.45 10.49 -16.91
CA VAL A 508 2.72 11.13 -17.20
C VAL A 508 2.77 12.49 -16.50
N THR A 509 3.93 12.84 -15.94
CA THR A 509 4.16 14.14 -15.32
C THR A 509 4.99 14.99 -16.27
N ILE A 510 4.40 16.08 -16.78
CA ILE A 510 4.99 16.96 -17.79
C ILE A 510 5.46 18.24 -17.09
N PRO A 511 6.78 18.49 -16.99
CA PRO A 511 7.30 19.76 -16.48
C PRO A 511 6.91 20.94 -17.38
N LEU A 512 6.54 22.06 -16.77
CA LEU A 512 6.15 23.30 -17.44
C LEU A 512 7.04 24.46 -16.96
N PRO A 513 8.37 24.41 -17.21
CA PRO A 513 9.32 25.38 -16.66
C PRO A 513 9.14 26.81 -17.20
N ASP A 514 8.55 26.93 -18.40
CA ASP A 514 8.32 28.21 -19.08
C ASP A 514 7.01 28.89 -18.66
N LEU A 515 6.18 28.23 -17.85
CA LEU A 515 4.86 28.73 -17.47
C LEU A 515 4.97 29.81 -16.39
N THR A 516 4.46 31.00 -16.68
CA THR A 516 4.47 32.14 -15.77
C THR A 516 3.12 32.32 -15.07
N PRO A 517 3.00 33.23 -14.08
CA PRO A 517 1.69 33.64 -13.59
C PRO A 517 0.88 34.33 -14.69
N GLY A 518 -0.43 34.07 -14.76
CA GLY A 518 -1.34 34.67 -15.74
C GLY A 518 -2.25 33.68 -16.44
N VAL A 519 -2.94 34.17 -17.47
CA VAL A 519 -3.88 33.39 -18.27
C VAL A 519 -3.14 32.59 -19.34
N HIS A 520 -3.37 31.28 -19.37
CA HIS A 520 -2.75 30.35 -20.30
C HIS A 520 -3.79 29.43 -20.94
N THR A 521 -3.59 29.09 -22.21
CA THR A 521 -4.46 28.16 -22.95
C THR A 521 -3.74 26.84 -23.17
N PHE A 522 -4.30 25.78 -22.60
CA PHE A 522 -3.87 24.40 -22.80
C PHE A 522 -4.68 23.77 -23.92
N ARG A 523 -4.01 23.00 -24.78
CA ARG A 523 -4.65 22.25 -25.86
C ARG A 523 -4.10 20.83 -25.94
N VAL A 524 -4.99 19.84 -25.99
CA VAL A 524 -4.65 18.43 -26.23
C VAL A 524 -5.19 18.02 -27.59
N ALA A 525 -4.31 17.59 -28.49
CA ALA A 525 -4.65 17.11 -29.82
C ALA A 525 -4.32 15.62 -29.97
N ILE A 526 -5.27 14.86 -30.50
CA ILE A 526 -5.15 13.42 -30.72
C ILE A 526 -5.83 13.12 -32.08
N PRO A 527 -5.18 12.41 -33.01
CA PRO A 527 -5.79 12.03 -34.27
C PRO A 527 -6.77 10.87 -34.06
N LEU A 528 -8.02 11.21 -33.71
CA LEU A 528 -9.08 10.24 -33.43
C LEU A 528 -9.30 9.30 -34.64
N GLY A 529 -9.42 8.00 -34.39
CA GLY A 529 -9.79 7.04 -35.42
C GLY A 529 -11.20 7.26 -35.98
N GLU A 530 -11.34 6.98 -37.27
CA GLU A 530 -12.63 7.03 -37.98
C GLU A 530 -13.60 5.98 -37.46
N ARG A 531 -14.90 6.23 -37.64
CA ARG A 531 -15.95 5.29 -37.26
C ARG A 531 -16.02 4.10 -38.22
N GLU A 532 -16.43 2.95 -37.69
CA GLU A 532 -16.76 1.77 -38.49
C GLU A 532 -18.15 1.24 -38.11
N GLY A 533 -19.16 1.57 -38.93
CA GLY A 533 -20.55 1.29 -38.59
C GLY A 533 -20.98 1.98 -37.29
N ASN A 534 -21.38 1.19 -36.29
CA ASN A 534 -21.75 1.68 -34.96
C ASN A 534 -20.55 1.83 -34.01
N SER A 535 -19.38 1.36 -34.41
CA SER A 535 -18.15 1.45 -33.62
C SER A 535 -17.51 2.84 -33.78
N PHE A 536 -17.02 3.39 -32.69
CA PHE A 536 -16.37 4.70 -32.67
C PHE A 536 -15.19 4.72 -31.70
N SER A 537 -14.16 5.48 -32.04
CA SER A 537 -13.04 5.72 -31.14
C SER A 537 -13.39 6.83 -30.14
N ALA A 538 -12.82 6.76 -28.95
CA ALA A 538 -12.91 7.81 -27.95
C ALA A 538 -11.64 7.86 -27.10
N TRP A 539 -11.35 9.02 -26.52
CA TRP A 539 -10.21 9.20 -25.62
C TRP A 539 -10.66 9.72 -24.27
N ASN A 540 -10.29 8.96 -23.24
CA ASN A 540 -10.41 9.37 -21.86
C ASN A 540 -9.10 10.08 -21.49
N VAL A 541 -9.14 11.39 -21.25
CA VAL A 541 -7.97 12.19 -20.88
C VAL A 541 -8.29 13.03 -19.64
N SER A 542 -7.38 13.03 -18.67
CA SER A 542 -7.47 13.91 -17.50
C SER A 542 -6.16 14.67 -17.32
N GLY A 543 -6.29 15.92 -16.88
CA GLY A 543 -5.19 16.87 -16.75
C GLY A 543 -5.33 17.65 -15.46
N CYS A 544 -4.28 17.62 -14.63
CA CYS A 544 -4.21 18.38 -13.40
C CYS A 544 -2.90 19.14 -13.30
N LEU A 545 -2.98 20.46 -13.12
CA LEU A 545 -1.83 21.29 -12.85
C LEU A 545 -1.41 21.16 -11.39
N LEU A 546 -0.11 21.00 -11.19
CA LEU A 546 0.56 20.90 -9.91
C LEU A 546 1.62 22.01 -9.84
N GLY A 547 1.69 22.73 -8.74
CA GLY A 547 2.74 23.70 -8.45
C GLY A 547 3.07 23.71 -6.97
N GLU A 548 4.26 24.16 -6.61
CA GLU A 548 4.71 24.36 -5.23
C GLU A 548 4.59 25.85 -4.89
N LYS A 549 4.06 26.18 -3.71
CA LYS A 549 3.95 27.58 -3.26
C LYS A 549 5.27 28.10 -2.67
#